data_AF-A0A354SBM9-F1
#
_entry.id   AF-A0A354SBM9-F1
#
_cell.length_a   1.000
_cell.length_b   1.000
_cell.length_c   1.000
_cell.angle_alpha   90.00
_cell.angle_beta   90.00
_cell.angle_gamma   90.00
#
_symmetry.space_group_name_H-M   'P 1'
#
loop_
_entity.id
_entity.type
_entity.pdbx_description
1 polymer ?
#
loop_
_entity_poly.entity_id
_entity_poly.type
_entity_poly.pdbx_seq_one_letter_code
_entity_poly.pdbx_strand_id
1 'polypeptide(L)'
;MQFHRMDDMTPTDFEVLREVHEENLHKLPALLLSMLDLLGGDEAYPVDRRAHSLQAATRALRDGRDEEYVVVALLHDISETLGPLNHGDVIAAILKPFISESNYWMLEHHPLFQTYFYGTQVGVDPNGRDQFRDSPYFDQTAEFCALYDEVSFDPDYVNESIEVFVPMVHRVLNKAWSPPSS
;
A
#
# COMPACT_ATOMS: atom_id res chain seq x y z
N MET A 1 28.04 0.15 -19.39
CA MET A 1 27.05 0.67 -20.36
C MET A 1 27.73 1.68 -21.26
N GLN A 2 27.72 1.46 -22.58
CA GLN A 2 28.31 2.36 -23.58
C GLN A 2 27.34 2.66 -24.74
N PHE A 3 26.11 3.06 -24.43
CA PHE A 3 25.13 3.51 -25.42
C PHE A 3 24.65 4.94 -25.11
N HIS A 4 24.30 5.70 -26.14
CA HIS A 4 23.71 7.04 -25.99
C HIS A 4 22.18 7.03 -26.13
N ARG A 5 21.63 6.00 -26.80
CA ARG A 5 20.19 5.75 -26.95
C ARG A 5 19.88 4.27 -26.68
N MET A 6 18.68 3.98 -26.21
CA MET A 6 18.26 2.60 -25.88
C MET A 6 18.30 1.66 -27.09
N ASP A 7 18.12 2.17 -28.31
CA ASP A 7 18.21 1.40 -29.56
C ASP A 7 19.65 1.11 -30.03
N ASP A 8 20.67 1.74 -29.43
CA ASP A 8 22.09 1.43 -29.65
C ASP A 8 22.60 0.30 -28.73
N MET A 9 21.74 -0.20 -27.83
CA MET A 9 22.12 -1.12 -26.77
C MET A 9 22.52 -2.50 -27.30
N THR A 10 23.66 -3.00 -26.84
CA THR A 10 24.08 -4.38 -27.12
C THR A 10 23.44 -5.37 -26.14
N PRO A 11 23.40 -6.69 -26.45
CA PRO A 11 22.94 -7.69 -25.49
C PRO A 11 23.71 -7.67 -24.16
N THR A 12 25.01 -7.36 -24.18
CA THR A 12 25.82 -7.24 -22.95
C THR A 12 25.46 -5.99 -22.14
N ASP A 13 25.13 -4.87 -22.79
CA ASP A 13 24.61 -3.70 -22.07
C ASP A 13 23.26 -4.02 -21.39
N PHE A 14 22.42 -4.82 -22.05
CA PHE A 14 21.14 -5.27 -21.49
C PHE A 14 21.31 -6.20 -20.28
N GLU A 15 22.29 -7.09 -20.28
CA GLU A 15 22.59 -7.95 -19.11
C GLU A 15 22.89 -7.11 -17.86
N VAL A 16 23.70 -6.05 -18.01
CA VAL A 16 24.01 -5.10 -16.92
C VAL A 16 22.76 -4.36 -16.47
N LEU A 17 21.90 -3.93 -17.39
CA LEU A 17 20.64 -3.26 -17.04
C LEU A 17 19.67 -4.18 -16.31
N ARG A 18 19.58 -5.45 -16.71
CA ARG A 18 18.77 -6.45 -16.02
C ARG A 18 19.21 -6.59 -14.56
N GLU A 19 20.52 -6.68 -14.30
CA GLU A 19 21.06 -6.74 -12.93
C GLU A 19 20.66 -5.50 -12.11
N VAL A 20 20.72 -4.30 -12.70
CA VAL A 20 20.26 -3.06 -12.04
C VAL A 20 18.76 -3.10 -11.73
N HIS A 21 17.93 -3.60 -12.65
CA HIS A 21 16.50 -3.73 -12.41
C HIS A 21 16.16 -4.76 -11.33
N GLU A 22 16.84 -5.91 -11.32
CA GLU A 22 16.73 -6.92 -10.26
C GLU A 22 17.18 -6.35 -8.91
N GLU A 23 18.26 -5.58 -8.87
CA GLU A 23 18.71 -4.89 -7.65
C GLU A 23 17.69 -3.86 -7.15
N ASN A 24 17.08 -3.09 -8.04
CA ASN A 24 16.02 -2.15 -7.68
C ASN A 24 14.79 -2.87 -7.10
N LEU A 25 14.42 -4.01 -7.66
CA LEU A 25 13.33 -4.85 -7.15
C LEU A 25 13.64 -5.39 -5.75
N HIS A 26 14.87 -5.86 -5.52
CA HIS A 26 15.31 -6.30 -4.20
C HIS A 26 15.33 -5.18 -3.14
N LYS A 27 15.55 -3.92 -3.55
CA LYS A 27 15.55 -2.75 -2.67
C LYS A 27 14.16 -2.19 -2.39
N LEU A 28 13.16 -2.51 -3.21
CA LEU A 28 11.81 -1.97 -3.10
C LEU A 28 11.18 -2.16 -1.69
N PRO A 29 11.25 -3.34 -1.04
CA PRO A 29 10.70 -3.52 0.31
C PRO A 29 11.24 -2.51 1.32
N ALA A 30 12.56 -2.31 1.33
CA ALA A 30 13.22 -1.38 2.25
C ALA A 30 12.87 0.09 1.94
N LEU A 31 12.67 0.41 0.66
CA LEU A 31 12.21 1.73 0.25
C LEU A 31 10.78 2.02 0.76
N LEU A 32 9.84 1.08 0.60
CA LEU A 32 8.47 1.26 1.07
C LEU A 32 8.39 1.34 2.60
N LEU A 33 9.19 0.54 3.32
CA LEU A 33 9.33 0.64 4.78
C LEU A 33 9.90 2.00 5.21
N SER A 34 10.85 2.55 4.44
CA SER A 34 11.38 3.90 4.71
C SER A 34 10.31 4.98 4.48
N MET A 35 9.42 4.80 3.50
CA MET A 35 8.28 5.70 3.29
C MET A 35 7.28 5.64 4.44
N LEU A 36 7.03 4.46 4.99
CA LEU A 36 6.25 4.31 6.22
C LEU A 36 6.88 5.07 7.40
N ASP A 37 8.20 5.03 7.55
CA ASP A 37 8.88 5.78 8.61
C ASP A 37 8.75 7.31 8.44
N LEU A 38 8.62 7.81 7.20
CA LEU A 38 8.38 9.23 6.92
C LEU A 38 6.99 9.72 7.32
N LEU A 39 6.04 8.80 7.58
CA LEU A 39 4.71 9.12 8.11
C LEU A 39 4.72 9.36 9.63
N GLY A 40 5.87 9.26 10.30
CA GLY A 40 5.99 9.48 11.74
C GLY A 40 6.06 10.96 12.13
N GLY A 41 5.56 11.27 13.32
CA GLY A 41 5.77 12.56 13.98
C GLY A 41 4.84 13.71 13.57
N ASP A 42 3.74 13.43 12.85
CA ASP A 42 2.64 14.39 12.73
C ASP A 42 1.74 14.37 13.99
N GLU A 43 1.26 15.53 14.41
CA GLU A 43 0.37 15.70 15.58
C GLU A 43 -1.06 16.06 15.14
N ALA A 44 -1.41 15.81 13.88
CA ALA A 44 -2.73 16.15 13.33
C ALA A 44 -3.84 15.24 13.88
N TYR A 45 -3.46 14.05 14.35
CA TYR A 45 -4.32 13.01 14.88
C TYR A 45 -3.87 12.59 16.29
N PRO A 46 -4.68 11.81 17.03
CA PRO A 46 -4.27 11.24 18.31
C PRO A 46 -3.06 10.29 18.22
N VAL A 47 -2.80 9.74 17.03
CA VAL A 47 -1.63 8.91 16.69
C VAL A 47 -1.08 9.38 15.34
N ASP A 48 0.24 9.34 15.13
CA ASP A 48 0.78 9.68 13.81
C ASP A 48 0.40 8.64 12.75
N ARG A 49 0.53 9.01 11.47
CA ARG A 49 0.14 8.13 10.34
C ARG A 49 0.94 6.83 10.28
N ARG A 50 2.19 6.84 10.76
CA ARG A 50 3.00 5.62 10.91
C ARG A 50 2.38 4.66 11.93
N ALA A 51 1.95 5.16 13.09
CA ALA A 51 1.27 4.39 14.12
C ALA A 51 -0.10 3.90 13.66
N HIS A 52 -0.84 4.72 12.91
CA HIS A 52 -2.09 4.33 12.25
C HIS A 52 -1.88 3.13 11.30
N SER A 53 -0.88 3.19 10.41
CA SER A 53 -0.55 2.10 9.49
C SER A 53 -0.15 0.81 10.22
N LEU A 54 0.66 0.92 11.29
CA LEU A 54 1.01 -0.21 12.15
C LEU A 54 -0.20 -0.79 12.89
N GLN A 55 -1.13 0.06 13.30
CA GLN A 55 -2.33 -0.33 14.01
C GLN A 55 -3.30 -1.09 13.10
N ALA A 56 -3.51 -0.61 11.87
CA ALA A 56 -4.31 -1.30 10.86
C ALA A 56 -3.74 -2.70 10.55
N ALA A 57 -2.42 -2.78 10.32
CA ALA A 57 -1.73 -4.06 10.09
C ALA A 57 -1.80 -4.99 11.31
N THR A 58 -1.65 -4.46 12.52
CA THR A 58 -1.77 -5.23 13.77
C THR A 58 -3.16 -5.81 13.93
N ARG A 59 -4.21 -5.02 13.66
CA ARG A 59 -5.60 -5.49 13.70
C ARG A 59 -5.84 -6.61 12.68
N ALA A 60 -5.40 -6.42 11.43
CA ALA A 60 -5.52 -7.45 10.38
C ALA A 60 -4.77 -8.75 10.75
N LEU A 61 -3.55 -8.63 11.29
CA LEU A 61 -2.76 -9.78 11.72
C LEU A 61 -3.45 -10.55 12.86
N ARG A 62 -3.98 -9.85 13.87
CA ARG A 62 -4.68 -10.46 15.00
C ARG A 62 -6.04 -11.06 14.62
N ASP A 63 -6.66 -10.53 13.57
CA ASP A 63 -7.88 -11.09 12.96
C ASP A 63 -7.61 -12.33 12.09
N GLY A 64 -6.34 -12.73 11.93
CA GLY A 64 -5.97 -13.94 11.18
C GLY A 64 -6.04 -13.78 9.67
N ARG A 65 -5.95 -12.55 9.15
CA ARG A 65 -5.85 -12.28 7.71
C ARG A 65 -4.55 -12.85 7.15
N ASP A 66 -4.57 -13.15 5.85
CA ASP A 66 -3.38 -13.66 5.18
C ASP A 66 -2.28 -12.58 5.07
N GLU A 67 -1.08 -13.05 4.76
CA GLU A 67 0.12 -12.20 4.74
C GLU A 67 0.03 -11.06 3.73
N GLU A 68 -0.57 -11.28 2.56
CA GLU A 68 -0.72 -10.22 1.54
C GLU A 68 -1.64 -9.13 2.07
N TYR A 69 -2.77 -9.50 2.67
CA TYR A 69 -3.72 -8.55 3.26
C TYR A 69 -3.09 -7.74 4.41
N VAL A 70 -2.31 -8.38 5.28
CA VAL A 70 -1.61 -7.70 6.39
C VAL A 70 -0.59 -6.69 5.85
N VAL A 71 0.18 -7.07 4.82
CA VAL A 71 1.14 -6.16 4.17
C VAL A 71 0.43 -5.00 3.47
N VAL A 72 -0.68 -5.27 2.80
CA VAL A 72 -1.49 -4.23 2.14
C VAL A 72 -2.05 -3.25 3.17
N ALA A 73 -2.57 -3.74 4.31
CA ALA A 73 -3.01 -2.89 5.41
C ALA A 73 -1.87 -2.05 6.00
N LEU A 74 -0.65 -2.59 6.11
CA LEU A 74 0.51 -1.82 6.57
C LEU A 74 0.90 -0.69 5.62
N LEU A 75 0.75 -0.90 4.31
CA LEU A 75 1.28 -0.01 3.29
C LEU A 75 0.24 0.94 2.69
N HIS A 76 -1.04 0.83 3.04
CA HIS A 76 -2.14 1.49 2.32
C HIS A 76 -2.02 3.03 2.21
N ASP A 77 -1.36 3.68 3.17
CA ASP A 77 -1.22 5.14 3.23
C ASP A 77 0.22 5.66 3.00
N ILE A 78 1.21 4.81 2.73
CA ILE A 78 2.63 5.25 2.62
C ILE A 78 2.89 6.25 1.49
N SER A 79 1.96 6.33 0.53
CA SER A 79 2.00 7.24 -0.62
C SER A 79 1.32 8.59 -0.38
N GLU A 80 0.75 8.86 0.80
CA GLU A 80 0.08 10.14 1.10
C GLU A 80 0.96 11.36 0.77
N THR A 81 2.25 11.29 1.09
CA THR A 81 3.21 12.38 0.81
C THR A 81 3.49 12.54 -0.69
N LEU A 82 3.33 11.48 -1.49
CA LEU A 82 3.58 11.49 -2.93
C LEU A 82 2.33 11.85 -3.75
N GLY A 83 1.16 11.43 -3.29
CA GLY A 83 -0.12 11.62 -3.96
C GLY A 83 -1.19 12.09 -2.98
N PRO A 84 -1.12 13.31 -2.42
CA PRO A 84 -2.07 13.77 -1.39
C PRO A 84 -3.52 13.90 -1.88
N LEU A 85 -3.75 13.78 -3.20
CA LEU A 85 -5.09 13.81 -3.82
C LEU A 85 -5.57 12.42 -4.25
N ASN A 86 -4.70 11.41 -4.24
CA ASN A 86 -4.97 10.10 -4.84
C ASN A 86 -4.00 9.02 -4.33
N HIS A 87 -3.68 9.03 -3.05
CA HIS A 87 -2.62 8.19 -2.48
C HIS A 87 -2.92 6.71 -2.67
N GLY A 88 -4.20 6.32 -2.54
CA GLY A 88 -4.70 4.98 -2.86
C GLY A 88 -4.31 4.50 -4.26
N ASP A 89 -4.49 5.33 -5.29
CA ASP A 89 -4.09 5.01 -6.66
C ASP A 89 -2.57 4.78 -6.76
N VAL A 90 -1.79 5.65 -6.10
CA VAL A 90 -0.31 5.59 -6.16
C VAL A 90 0.20 4.29 -5.56
N ILE A 91 -0.28 3.91 -4.37
CA ILE A 91 0.16 2.67 -3.74
C ILE A 91 -0.39 1.45 -4.47
N ALA A 92 -1.64 1.49 -4.96
CA ALA A 92 -2.23 0.41 -5.75
C ALA A 92 -1.39 0.13 -7.00
N ALA A 93 -0.95 1.18 -7.71
CA ALA A 93 -0.09 1.05 -8.88
C ALA A 93 1.29 0.45 -8.56
N ILE A 94 1.90 0.83 -7.42
CA ILE A 94 3.18 0.26 -6.96
C ILE A 94 3.02 -1.23 -6.63
N LEU A 95 1.95 -1.61 -5.93
CA LEU A 95 1.76 -2.97 -5.43
C LEU A 95 1.11 -3.92 -6.44
N LYS A 96 0.46 -3.42 -7.48
CA LYS A 96 -0.21 -4.21 -8.53
C LYS A 96 0.56 -5.44 -9.03
N PRO A 97 1.88 -5.41 -9.24
CA PRO A 97 2.61 -6.60 -9.70
C PRO A 97 2.73 -7.73 -8.67
N PHE A 98 2.45 -7.45 -7.38
CA PHE A 98 2.75 -8.32 -6.24
C PHE A 98 1.51 -8.84 -5.51
N ILE A 99 0.36 -8.20 -5.72
CA ILE A 99 -0.86 -8.48 -4.95
C ILE A 99 -2.01 -8.94 -5.85
N SER A 100 -3.01 -9.56 -5.23
CA SER A 100 -4.28 -9.95 -5.84
C SER A 100 -5.08 -8.74 -6.36
N GLU A 101 -5.97 -9.01 -7.31
CA GLU A 101 -6.87 -8.00 -7.87
C GLU A 101 -7.80 -7.39 -6.81
N SER A 102 -8.22 -8.17 -5.81
CA SER A 102 -9.06 -7.65 -4.72
C SER A 102 -8.32 -6.66 -3.83
N ASN A 103 -7.06 -6.95 -3.46
CA ASN A 103 -6.25 -6.02 -2.67
C ASN A 103 -5.82 -4.79 -3.48
N TYR A 104 -5.55 -4.95 -4.77
CA TYR A 104 -5.33 -3.82 -5.68
C TYR A 104 -6.56 -2.88 -5.69
N TRP A 105 -7.75 -3.45 -5.89
CA TRP A 105 -8.99 -2.69 -5.95
C TRP A 105 -9.29 -2.00 -4.61
N MET A 106 -9.06 -2.69 -3.51
CA MET A 106 -9.19 -2.15 -2.17
C MET A 106 -8.28 -0.94 -1.94
N LEU A 107 -6.99 -1.02 -2.31
CA LEU A 107 -6.07 0.11 -2.19
C LEU A 107 -6.52 1.32 -3.01
N GLU A 108 -6.94 1.11 -4.25
CA GLU A 108 -7.40 2.17 -5.15
C GLU A 108 -8.66 2.88 -4.60
N HIS A 109 -9.59 2.11 -4.00
CA HIS A 109 -10.91 2.63 -3.61
C HIS A 109 -11.06 2.97 -2.13
N HIS A 110 -10.15 2.53 -1.25
CA HIS A 110 -10.26 2.76 0.19
C HIS A 110 -10.45 4.25 0.57
N PRO A 111 -9.81 5.25 -0.10
CA PRO A 111 -9.99 6.64 0.32
C PRO A 111 -11.45 7.10 0.16
N LEU A 112 -12.12 6.67 -0.93
CA LEU A 112 -13.54 6.95 -1.12
C LEU A 112 -14.40 6.18 -0.11
N PHE A 113 -14.09 4.91 0.15
CA PHE A 113 -14.86 4.08 1.07
C PHE A 113 -14.76 4.57 2.52
N GLN A 114 -13.62 5.12 2.93
CA GLN A 114 -13.37 5.74 4.22
C GLN A 114 -14.26 6.97 4.46
N THR A 115 -14.64 7.70 3.39
CA THR A 115 -15.57 8.84 3.51
C THR A 115 -16.95 8.47 4.06
N TYR A 116 -17.31 7.18 4.11
CA TYR A 116 -18.54 6.74 4.78
C TYR A 116 -18.60 7.17 6.26
N PHE A 117 -17.45 7.27 6.94
CA PHE A 117 -17.37 7.57 8.37
C PHE A 117 -17.33 9.08 8.67
N TYR A 118 -16.74 9.89 7.78
CA TYR A 118 -16.54 11.33 8.01
C TYR A 118 -17.10 12.24 6.90
N GLY A 119 -17.75 11.70 5.88
CA GLY A 119 -18.14 12.42 4.68
C GLY A 119 -19.08 13.59 4.95
N THR A 120 -20.00 13.43 5.91
CA THR A 120 -20.93 14.49 6.33
C THR A 120 -20.17 15.70 6.89
N GLN A 121 -19.07 15.46 7.61
CA GLN A 121 -18.26 16.48 8.27
C GLN A 121 -17.46 17.31 7.26
N VAL A 122 -17.13 16.73 6.09
CA VAL A 122 -16.41 17.41 5.00
C VAL A 122 -17.32 17.79 3.81
N GLY A 123 -18.64 17.61 3.95
CA GLY A 123 -19.63 18.04 2.96
C GLY A 123 -19.70 17.17 1.70
N VAL A 124 -19.29 15.91 1.77
CA VAL A 124 -19.42 14.92 0.68
C VAL A 124 -20.46 13.86 1.02
N ASP A 125 -20.96 13.15 0.01
CA ASP A 125 -21.89 12.05 0.22
C ASP A 125 -21.18 10.85 0.87
N PRO A 126 -21.51 10.46 2.11
CA PRO A 126 -20.89 9.29 2.76
C PRO A 126 -21.18 7.99 2.01
N ASN A 127 -22.24 7.93 1.19
CA ASN A 127 -22.57 6.76 0.37
C ASN A 127 -21.99 6.86 -1.05
N GLY A 128 -21.03 7.75 -1.31
CA GLY A 128 -20.38 7.86 -2.63
C GLY A 128 -19.78 6.55 -3.14
N ARG A 129 -19.41 5.63 -2.25
CA ARG A 129 -18.97 4.27 -2.56
C ARG A 129 -20.03 3.41 -3.26
N ASP A 130 -21.33 3.70 -3.08
CA ASP A 130 -22.44 2.87 -3.56
C ASP A 130 -22.51 2.75 -5.08
N GLN A 131 -21.82 3.64 -5.80
CA GLN A 131 -21.62 3.51 -7.25
C GLN A 131 -20.88 2.22 -7.64
N PHE A 132 -20.17 1.58 -6.71
CA PHE A 132 -19.41 0.34 -6.90
C PHE A 132 -20.10 -0.89 -6.30
N ARG A 133 -21.38 -0.81 -5.92
CA ARG A 133 -22.10 -1.88 -5.21
C ARG A 133 -22.12 -3.23 -5.93
N ASP A 134 -22.01 -3.23 -7.25
CA ASP A 134 -21.98 -4.46 -8.08
C ASP A 134 -20.56 -5.05 -8.23
N SER A 135 -19.52 -4.38 -7.72
CA SER A 135 -18.14 -4.89 -7.73
C SER A 135 -18.00 -6.08 -6.78
N PRO A 136 -17.33 -7.17 -7.19
CA PRO A 136 -17.05 -8.30 -6.28
C PRO A 136 -16.13 -7.92 -5.11
N TYR A 137 -15.48 -6.75 -5.17
CA TYR A 137 -14.54 -6.27 -4.15
C TYR A 137 -15.15 -5.24 -3.20
N PHE A 138 -16.41 -4.84 -3.42
CA PHE A 138 -17.09 -3.83 -2.59
C PHE A 138 -17.08 -4.20 -1.11
N ASP A 139 -17.52 -5.42 -0.78
CA ASP A 139 -17.64 -5.85 0.62
C ASP A 139 -16.27 -5.93 1.30
N GLN A 140 -15.23 -6.40 0.60
CA GLN A 140 -13.88 -6.44 1.14
C GLN A 140 -13.36 -5.03 1.46
N THR A 141 -13.57 -4.05 0.58
CA THR A 141 -13.10 -2.67 0.83
C THR A 141 -13.92 -1.98 1.90
N ALA A 142 -15.23 -2.20 1.95
CA ALA A 142 -16.06 -1.71 3.05
C ALA A 142 -15.64 -2.31 4.40
N GLU A 143 -15.35 -3.61 4.43
CA GLU A 143 -14.83 -4.30 5.60
C GLU A 143 -13.46 -3.75 6.02
N PHE A 144 -12.55 -3.54 5.07
CA PHE A 144 -11.24 -2.95 5.34
C PHE A 144 -11.35 -1.60 6.04
N CYS A 145 -12.18 -0.71 5.48
CA CYS A 145 -12.38 0.62 6.04
C CYS A 145 -13.01 0.57 7.44
N ALA A 146 -13.94 -0.37 7.68
CA ALA A 146 -14.67 -0.47 8.94
C ALA A 146 -13.90 -1.16 10.08
N LEU A 147 -13.07 -2.15 9.77
CA LEU A 147 -12.41 -2.99 10.77
C LEU A 147 -10.95 -2.60 11.02
N TYR A 148 -10.29 -1.96 10.05
CA TYR A 148 -8.85 -1.71 10.12
C TYR A 148 -8.50 -0.24 9.96
N ASP A 149 -8.92 0.42 8.90
CA ASP A 149 -8.49 1.78 8.58
C ASP A 149 -9.08 2.81 9.57
N GLU A 150 -10.39 3.05 9.55
CA GLU A 150 -10.99 4.16 10.31
C GLU A 150 -10.85 4.04 11.83
N VAL A 151 -10.75 2.81 12.36
CA VAL A 151 -10.61 2.54 13.80
C VAL A 151 -9.14 2.58 14.28
N SER A 152 -8.19 2.81 13.39
CA SER A 152 -6.75 2.83 13.69
C SER A 152 -6.22 4.22 14.03
N PHE A 153 -6.92 4.90 14.93
CA PHE A 153 -6.49 6.18 15.52
C PHE A 153 -6.51 6.15 17.07
N ASP A 154 -6.50 4.96 17.67
CA ASP A 154 -6.61 4.77 19.12
C ASP A 154 -5.22 4.77 19.78
N PRO A 155 -4.89 5.79 20.60
CA PRO A 155 -3.57 5.91 21.24
C PRO A 155 -3.33 4.89 22.35
N ASP A 156 -4.37 4.25 22.88
CA ASP A 156 -4.26 3.24 23.93
C ASP A 156 -4.08 1.82 23.37
N TYR A 157 -4.19 1.65 22.06
CA TYR A 157 -4.06 0.35 21.42
C TYR A 157 -2.59 -0.07 21.27
N VAL A 158 -2.29 -1.29 21.72
CA VAL A 158 -0.93 -1.84 21.64
C VAL A 158 -0.70 -2.47 20.26
N ASN A 159 0.09 -1.78 19.45
CA ASN A 159 0.57 -2.25 18.14
C ASN A 159 1.64 -3.34 18.26
N GLU A 160 1.70 -4.23 17.26
CA GLU A 160 2.88 -5.07 17.07
C GLU A 160 4.08 -4.21 16.62
N SER A 161 5.28 -4.71 16.89
CA SER A 161 6.52 -4.06 16.45
C SER A 161 6.70 -4.17 14.93
N ILE A 162 7.33 -3.18 14.30
CA ILE A 162 7.56 -3.18 12.84
C ILE A 162 8.32 -4.43 12.37
N GLU A 163 9.21 -4.97 13.21
CA GLU A 163 9.99 -6.19 12.97
C GLU A 163 9.13 -7.43 12.73
N VAL A 164 7.87 -7.45 13.20
CA VAL A 164 6.91 -8.52 12.89
C VAL A 164 6.55 -8.51 11.41
N PHE A 165 6.40 -7.32 10.83
CA PHE A 165 5.91 -7.14 9.47
C PHE A 165 7.03 -7.10 8.42
N VAL A 166 8.24 -6.64 8.77
CA VAL A 166 9.37 -6.54 7.83
C VAL A 166 9.57 -7.83 7.01
N PRO A 167 9.64 -9.04 7.61
CA PRO A 167 9.80 -10.27 6.84
C PRO A 167 8.62 -10.57 5.90
N MET A 168 7.39 -10.16 6.26
CA MET A 168 6.20 -10.33 5.43
C MET A 168 6.28 -9.44 4.18
N VAL A 169 6.63 -8.16 4.36
CA VAL A 169 6.81 -7.22 3.25
C VAL A 169 7.85 -7.74 2.25
N HIS A 170 8.97 -8.26 2.74
CA HIS A 170 9.99 -8.86 1.89
C HIS A 170 9.50 -10.08 1.10
N ARG A 171 8.62 -10.92 1.68
CA ARG A 171 8.08 -12.12 1.00
C ARG A 171 7.01 -11.76 -0.02
N VAL A 172 6.07 -10.87 0.31
CA VAL A 172 5.00 -10.43 -0.59
C VAL A 172 5.58 -9.73 -1.83
N LEU A 173 6.60 -8.90 -1.64
CA LEU A 173 7.25 -8.17 -2.72
C LEU A 173 8.35 -8.96 -3.45
N ASN A 174 8.51 -10.25 -3.13
CA ASN A 174 9.51 -11.09 -3.77
C ASN A 174 9.02 -11.59 -5.14
N LYS A 175 9.40 -10.88 -6.19
CA LYS A 175 9.14 -11.29 -7.57
C LYS A 175 10.45 -11.26 -8.37
N ALA A 176 10.56 -12.13 -9.37
CA ALA A 176 11.63 -12.02 -10.35
C ALA A 176 11.34 -10.85 -11.29
N TRP A 177 12.38 -10.13 -11.72
CA TRP A 177 12.22 -9.15 -12.77
C TRP A 177 11.77 -9.84 -14.07
N SER A 178 10.84 -9.19 -14.77
CA SER A 178 10.40 -9.59 -16.10
C SER A 178 10.36 -8.36 -17.00
N PRO A 179 10.72 -8.49 -18.29
CA PRO A 179 10.56 -7.38 -19.24
C PRO A 179 9.07 -7.01 -19.36
N PRO A 180 8.76 -5.75 -19.73
CA PRO A 180 7.39 -5.34 -20.04
C PRO A 180 6.80 -6.27 -21.10
N SER A 181 5.62 -6.83 -20.80
CA SER A 181 4.83 -7.61 -21.74
C SER A 181 3.42 -7.02 -21.83
N SER A 182 2.80 -7.16 -23.01
CA SER A 182 1.43 -6.71 -23.30
C SER A 182 0.39 -7.50 -22.54
#